data_AF-A0A972BMI0-F1
#
_entry.id   AF-A0A972BMI0-F1
#
_cell.length_a   1.000
_cell.length_b   1.000
_cell.length_c   1.000
_cell.angle_alpha   90.00
_cell.angle_beta   90.00
_cell.angle_gamma   90.00
#
_symmetry.space_group_name_H-M   'P 1'
#
loop_
_entity.id
_entity.type
_entity.pdbx_description
1 polymer ?
#
loop_
_entity_poly.entity_id
_entity_poly.type
_entity_poly.pdbx_seq_one_letter_code
_entity_poly.pdbx_strand_id
1 'polypeptide(L)'
;MQKETLYTMYQVQNNERTKNIQFVNYAYFESKRFQPDFENYEKIYEGLLGEEINLENIRTMFNENIPLGSNYRKLSRSDIIVIDNGVKTKAYYIDKEGYVEIPSFAVDHDLSLGKSIDIVDYLEKPTRVSGKDKERKPGFQIAMLKKLNSVMECSK
;
A
#
# COMPACT_ATOMS: atom_id res chain seq x y z
N MET A 1 -25.12 9.30 -4.19
CA MET A 1 -24.45 9.19 -2.87
C MET A 1 -22.97 9.41 -3.09
N GLN A 2 -22.37 10.40 -2.43
CA GLN A 2 -20.91 10.41 -2.28
C GLN A 2 -20.55 9.16 -1.48
N LYS A 3 -19.66 8.31 -2.02
CA LYS A 3 -19.10 7.22 -1.22
C LYS A 3 -18.14 7.82 -0.22
N GLU A 4 -18.20 7.33 1.01
CA GLU A 4 -17.27 7.71 2.06
C GLU A 4 -15.84 7.32 1.63
N THR A 5 -14.87 8.18 1.96
CA THR A 5 -13.46 7.84 1.78
C THR A 5 -12.97 7.15 3.03
N LEU A 6 -12.38 5.97 2.87
CA LEU A 6 -11.75 5.21 3.93
C LEU A 6 -10.24 5.36 3.84
N TYR A 7 -9.59 5.32 5.00
CA TYR A 7 -8.16 5.08 5.09
C TYR A 7 -7.88 3.86 5.96
N THR A 8 -6.89 3.07 5.54
CA THR A 8 -6.47 1.85 6.24
C THR A 8 -4.96 1.93 6.47
N MET A 9 -4.52 1.60 7.68
CA MET A 9 -3.10 1.59 8.04
C MET A 9 -2.61 0.16 8.16
N TYR A 10 -1.43 -0.08 7.59
CA TYR A 10 -0.75 -1.37 7.62
C TYR A 10 0.64 -1.20 8.22
N GLN A 11 1.00 -2.09 9.15
CA GLN A 11 2.34 -2.18 9.70
C GLN A 11 3.04 -3.42 9.20
N VAL A 12 4.31 -3.28 8.82
CA VAL A 12 5.14 -4.46 8.56
C VAL A 12 5.18 -5.30 9.83
N GLN A 13 4.90 -6.59 9.72
CA GLN A 13 4.88 -7.50 10.87
C GLN A 13 6.23 -7.48 11.58
N ASN A 14 6.25 -7.68 12.89
CA ASN A 14 7.49 -7.73 13.66
C ASN A 14 7.93 -9.18 13.90
N ASN A 15 8.49 -9.83 12.88
CA ASN A 15 8.98 -11.21 12.97
C ASN A 15 10.29 -11.40 12.17
N GLU A 16 10.93 -12.57 12.31
CA GLU A 16 12.21 -12.85 11.66
C GLU A 16 12.14 -12.83 10.13
N ARG A 17 10.97 -13.06 9.52
CA ARG A 17 10.81 -13.04 8.05
C ARG A 17 10.84 -11.63 7.48
N THR A 18 10.40 -10.64 8.26
CA THR A 18 10.27 -9.24 7.81
C THR A 18 11.38 -8.33 8.33
N LYS A 19 12.28 -8.84 9.17
CA LYS A 19 13.36 -8.07 9.83
C LYS A 19 14.23 -7.25 8.87
N ASN A 20 14.46 -7.77 7.66
CA ASN A 20 15.25 -7.13 6.60
C ASN A 20 14.48 -6.06 5.81
N ILE A 21 13.17 -5.92 6.04
CA ILE A 21 12.30 -4.93 5.38
C ILE A 21 11.65 -3.97 6.37
N GLN A 22 12.06 -3.99 7.64
CA GLN A 22 11.64 -3.00 8.64
C GLN A 22 12.52 -1.74 8.55
N PHE A 23 11.89 -0.56 8.62
CA PHE A 23 12.56 0.75 8.60
C PHE A 23 13.49 1.00 7.41
N VAL A 24 13.22 0.34 6.27
CA VAL A 24 13.98 0.50 5.03
C VAL A 24 13.41 1.65 4.21
N ASN A 25 14.24 2.29 3.39
CA ASN A 25 13.76 3.27 2.42
C ASN A 25 13.20 2.53 1.20
N TYR A 26 12.26 3.13 0.48
CA TYR A 26 11.63 2.46 -0.66
C TYR A 26 12.65 2.13 -1.76
N ALA A 27 13.67 2.98 -1.92
CA ALA A 27 14.81 2.76 -2.83
C ALA A 27 15.52 1.40 -2.64
N TYR A 28 15.46 0.81 -1.43
CA TYR A 28 15.97 -0.55 -1.19
C TYR A 28 15.20 -1.59 -2.02
N PHE A 29 13.87 -1.56 -1.97
CA PHE A 29 13.02 -2.45 -2.77
C PHE A 29 13.27 -2.26 -4.27
N GLU A 30 13.41 -1.02 -4.72
CA GLU A 30 13.72 -0.71 -6.13
C GLU A 30 15.05 -1.31 -6.57
N SER A 31 16.10 -1.17 -5.76
CA SER A 31 17.43 -1.72 -6.05
C SER A 31 17.44 -3.24 -6.17
N LYS A 32 16.57 -3.91 -5.39
CA LYS A 32 16.42 -5.37 -5.40
C LYS A 32 15.36 -5.86 -6.38
N ARG A 33 14.69 -4.94 -7.09
CA ARG A 33 13.55 -5.23 -7.97
C ARG A 33 12.43 -5.99 -7.25
N PHE A 34 12.22 -5.68 -5.97
CA PHE A 34 11.14 -6.18 -5.14
C PHE A 34 10.16 -5.04 -4.80
N GLN A 35 9.08 -5.39 -4.10
CA GLN A 35 8.08 -4.46 -3.58
C GLN A 35 7.58 -4.93 -2.21
N PRO A 36 6.92 -4.06 -1.42
CA PRO A 36 6.17 -4.47 -0.26
C PRO A 36 5.15 -5.55 -0.63
N ASP A 37 5.24 -6.70 0.02
CA ASP A 37 4.34 -7.83 -0.19
C ASP A 37 3.28 -7.83 0.90
N PHE A 38 2.01 -7.82 0.51
CA PHE A 38 0.85 -7.70 1.39
C PHE A 38 0.87 -8.72 2.54
N GLU A 39 1.36 -9.93 2.33
CA GLU A 39 1.42 -10.98 3.37
C GLU A 39 2.37 -10.65 4.53
N ASN A 40 3.33 -9.74 4.33
CA ASN A 40 4.28 -9.31 5.35
C ASN A 40 3.73 -8.17 6.23
N TYR A 41 2.49 -7.75 5.99
CA TYR A 41 1.86 -6.61 6.65
C TYR A 41 0.64 -7.05 7.46
N GLU A 42 0.32 -6.27 8.48
CA GLU A 42 -0.88 -6.43 9.31
C GLU A 42 -1.69 -5.14 9.25
N LYS A 43 -3.01 -5.25 9.03
CA LYS A 43 -3.94 -4.13 9.14
C LYS A 43 -4.09 -3.77 10.61
N ILE A 44 -3.71 -2.54 10.97
CA ILE A 44 -3.72 -2.08 12.37
C ILE A 44 -4.86 -1.12 12.68
N TYR A 45 -5.38 -0.42 11.65
CA TYR A 45 -6.44 0.56 11.82
C TYR A 45 -7.19 0.79 10.51
N GLU A 46 -8.47 1.13 10.60
CA GLU A 46 -9.29 1.61 9.49
C GLU A 46 -10.28 2.65 10.00
N GLY A 47 -10.48 3.72 9.22
CA GLY A 47 -11.39 4.79 9.58
C GLY A 47 -11.83 5.62 8.39
N LEU A 48 -12.79 6.52 8.65
CA LEU A 48 -13.31 7.47 7.68
C LEU A 48 -12.34 8.64 7.53
N LEU A 49 -12.01 8.99 6.30
CA LEU A 49 -11.18 10.13 5.95
C LEU A 49 -12.07 11.35 5.67
N GLY A 50 -11.89 12.42 6.46
CA GLY A 50 -12.50 13.71 6.19
C GLY A 50 -11.90 14.38 4.94
N GLU A 51 -12.67 15.26 4.29
CA GLU A 51 -12.32 15.85 2.99
C GLU A 51 -11.00 16.65 2.98
N GLU A 52 -10.55 17.17 4.14
CA GLU A 52 -9.34 17.98 4.26
C GLU A 52 -8.13 17.22 4.84
N ILE A 53 -8.26 15.93 5.13
CA ILE A 53 -7.21 15.16 5.80
C ILE A 53 -6.26 14.53 4.77
N ASN A 54 -4.99 14.92 4.81
CA ASN A 54 -3.94 14.34 3.96
C ASN A 54 -3.12 13.25 4.69
N LEU A 55 -2.20 12.60 3.97
CA LEU A 55 -1.34 11.52 4.49
C LEU A 55 -0.52 11.91 5.73
N GLU A 56 -0.03 13.15 5.79
CA GLU A 56 0.75 13.66 6.93
C GLU A 56 -0.16 13.90 8.14
N ASN A 57 -1.37 14.42 7.93
CA ASN A 57 -2.36 14.55 9.00
C ASN A 57 -2.74 13.19 9.57
N ILE A 58 -3.01 12.19 8.71
CA ILE A 58 -3.31 10.81 9.12
C ILE A 58 -2.20 10.28 10.03
N ARG A 59 -0.94 10.40 9.58
CA ARG A 59 0.23 9.92 10.32
C ARG A 59 0.40 10.63 11.66
N THR A 60 0.27 11.95 11.66
CA THR A 60 0.43 12.78 12.86
C THR A 60 -0.64 12.45 13.90
N MET A 61 -1.92 12.51 13.51
CA MET A 61 -3.03 12.23 14.42
C MET A 61 -2.94 10.82 15.02
N PHE A 62 -2.60 9.81 14.22
CA PHE A 62 -2.42 8.45 14.71
C PHE A 62 -1.26 8.37 15.72
N ASN A 63 -0.10 8.93 15.39
CA ASN A 63 1.09 8.87 16.23
C ASN A 63 0.96 9.62 17.57
N GLU A 64 0.11 10.64 17.62
CA GLU A 64 -0.20 11.39 18.83
C GLU A 64 -1.22 10.69 19.71
N ASN A 65 -2.14 9.92 19.12
CA ASN A 65 -3.31 9.35 19.82
C ASN A 65 -3.28 7.82 19.90
N ILE A 66 -2.10 7.20 19.93
CA ILE A 66 -1.98 5.75 20.11
C ILE A 66 -2.50 5.36 21.51
N PRO A 67 -3.55 4.52 21.62
CA PRO A 67 -4.07 4.10 22.91
C PRO A 67 -3.02 3.36 23.74
N LEU A 68 -2.97 3.65 25.05
CA LEU A 68 -2.11 2.94 25.99
C LEU A 68 -2.43 1.44 25.98
N GLY A 69 -1.38 0.61 25.89
CA GLY A 69 -1.51 -0.85 25.86
C GLY A 69 -1.93 -1.42 24.50
N SER A 70 -1.99 -0.61 23.44
CA SER A 70 -2.14 -1.14 22.08
C SER A 70 -0.88 -1.89 21.63
N ASN A 71 -1.07 -2.89 20.77
CA ASN A 71 0.03 -3.68 20.18
C ASN A 71 0.64 -3.03 18.92
N TYR A 72 0.09 -1.88 18.50
CA TYR A 72 0.54 -1.15 17.32
C TYR A 72 1.55 -0.09 17.71
N ARG A 73 2.52 0.15 16.83
CA ARG A 73 3.58 1.15 17.04
C ARG A 73 3.27 2.47 16.33
N LYS A 74 4.07 3.50 16.57
CA LYS A 74 4.03 4.72 15.74
C LYS A 74 4.32 4.37 14.28
N LEU A 75 3.56 4.98 13.38
CA LEU A 75 3.77 4.90 11.94
C LEU A 75 5.13 5.48 11.57
N SER A 76 5.94 4.64 10.94
CA SER A 76 7.31 4.92 10.56
C SER A 76 7.60 4.38 9.17
N ARG A 77 8.86 4.55 8.73
CA ARG A 77 9.35 3.96 7.49
C ARG A 77 9.00 2.49 7.41
N SER A 78 8.58 2.05 6.23
CA SER A 78 8.10 0.70 5.94
C SER A 78 6.66 0.39 6.30
N ASP A 79 5.94 1.27 6.99
CA ASP A 79 4.50 1.13 7.14
C ASP A 79 3.76 1.70 5.91
N ILE A 80 2.48 1.36 5.75
CA ILE A 80 1.69 1.69 4.56
C ILE A 80 0.36 2.32 4.96
N ILE A 81 -0.06 3.35 4.23
CA ILE A 81 -1.39 3.95 4.32
C ILE A 81 -2.12 3.69 3.01
N VAL A 82 -3.32 3.12 3.07
CA VAL A 82 -4.23 2.95 1.93
C VAL A 82 -5.33 4.00 2.04
N ILE A 83 -5.69 4.64 0.93
CA ILE A 83 -6.85 5.53 0.80
C ILE A 83 -7.77 4.94 -0.27
N ASP A 84 -9.04 4.73 0.07
CA ASP A 84 -10.09 4.27 -0.82
C ASP A 84 -11.24 5.27 -0.80
N ASN A 85 -11.46 5.99 -1.91
CA ASN A 85 -12.57 6.94 -2.02
C ASN A 85 -13.87 6.32 -2.57
N GLY A 86 -13.95 4.99 -2.59
CA GLY A 86 -15.07 4.22 -3.11
C GLY A 86 -15.13 4.09 -4.63
N VAL A 87 -14.29 4.84 -5.35
CA VAL A 87 -14.07 4.75 -6.80
C VAL A 87 -12.66 4.24 -7.10
N LYS A 88 -11.68 4.66 -6.30
CA LYS A 88 -10.27 4.37 -6.52
C LYS A 88 -9.55 4.17 -5.19
N THR A 89 -8.81 3.08 -5.13
CA THR A 89 -7.88 2.75 -4.05
C THR A 89 -6.47 3.17 -4.44
N LYS A 90 -5.74 3.78 -3.51
CA LYS A 90 -4.30 4.06 -3.61
C LYS A 90 -3.60 3.65 -2.33
N ALA A 91 -2.41 3.08 -2.46
CA ALA A 91 -1.58 2.69 -1.33
C ALA A 91 -0.27 3.49 -1.34
N TYR A 92 0.18 3.89 -0.16
CA TYR A 92 1.32 4.79 0.04
C TYR A 92 2.26 4.20 1.09
N TYR A 93 3.47 3.88 0.65
CA TYR A 93 4.57 3.51 1.53
C TYR A 93 5.12 4.75 2.24
N ILE A 94 5.29 4.68 3.56
CA ILE A 94 5.94 5.73 4.33
C ILE A 94 7.46 5.60 4.15
N ASP A 95 8.08 6.62 3.58
CA ASP A 95 9.53 6.73 3.40
C ASP A 95 10.11 7.87 4.28
N LYS A 96 11.44 8.02 4.28
CA LYS A 96 12.15 9.00 5.10
C LYS A 96 11.67 10.44 4.85
N GLU A 97 11.41 10.79 3.59
CA GLU A 97 11.14 12.16 3.15
C GLU A 97 9.70 12.34 2.62
N GLY A 98 8.83 11.36 2.82
CA GLY A 98 7.43 11.45 2.39
C GLY A 98 6.81 10.10 2.10
N TYR A 99 6.05 10.03 1.01
CA TYR A 99 5.21 8.89 0.67
C TYR A 99 5.46 8.43 -0.76
N VAL A 100 5.57 7.11 -0.96
CA VAL A 100 5.73 6.51 -2.29
C VAL A 100 4.49 5.71 -2.65
N GLU A 101 3.84 6.03 -3.77
CA GLU A 101 2.68 5.27 -4.26
C GLU A 101 3.11 3.85 -4.67
N ILE A 102 2.39 2.85 -4.17
CA ILE A 102 2.65 1.41 -4.36
C ILE A 102 1.39 0.72 -4.91
N PRO A 103 1.11 0.83 -6.23
CA PRO A 103 -0.18 0.40 -6.78
C PRO A 103 -0.49 -1.10 -6.62
N SER A 104 0.53 -1.97 -6.52
CA SER A 104 0.35 -3.41 -6.31
C SER A 104 -0.28 -3.70 -4.95
N PHE A 105 0.08 -2.92 -3.93
CA PHE A 105 -0.49 -3.06 -2.60
C PHE A 105 -1.95 -2.59 -2.56
N ALA A 106 -2.32 -1.58 -3.35
CA ALA A 106 -3.72 -1.15 -3.49
C ALA A 106 -4.59 -2.26 -4.11
N VAL A 107 -4.04 -2.97 -5.10
CA VAL A 107 -4.69 -4.12 -5.73
C VAL A 107 -4.85 -5.26 -4.74
N ASP A 108 -3.79 -5.61 -4.02
CA ASP A 108 -3.84 -6.67 -3.02
C ASP A 108 -4.83 -6.34 -1.89
N HIS A 109 -4.90 -5.07 -1.49
CA HIS A 109 -5.92 -4.58 -0.56
C HIS A 109 -7.33 -4.76 -1.13
N ASP A 110 -7.60 -4.32 -2.36
CA ASP A 110 -8.91 -4.47 -2.99
C ASP A 110 -9.31 -5.95 -3.17
N LEU A 111 -8.37 -6.81 -3.57
CA LEU A 111 -8.55 -8.26 -3.63
C LEU A 111 -8.90 -8.85 -2.27
N SER A 112 -8.21 -8.43 -1.21
CA SER A 112 -8.46 -8.90 0.16
C SER A 112 -9.87 -8.54 0.66
N LEU A 113 -10.48 -7.51 0.07
CA LEU A 113 -11.85 -7.08 0.33
C LEU A 113 -12.87 -7.69 -0.65
N GLY A 114 -12.44 -8.55 -1.57
CA GLY A 114 -13.30 -9.16 -2.59
C GLY A 114 -13.82 -8.18 -3.64
N LYS A 115 -13.20 -7.01 -3.80
CA LYS A 115 -13.61 -6.03 -4.81
C LYS A 115 -13.26 -6.53 -6.21
N SER A 116 -14.16 -6.31 -7.16
CA SER A 116 -13.84 -6.51 -8.58
C SER A 116 -12.86 -5.43 -9.03
N ILE A 117 -11.72 -5.85 -9.58
CA ILE A 117 -10.70 -4.94 -10.08
C ILE A 117 -10.89 -4.75 -11.57
N ASP A 118 -10.99 -3.49 -12.01
CA ASP A 118 -10.83 -3.16 -13.42
C ASP A 118 -9.35 -3.19 -13.79
N ILE A 119 -8.95 -4.28 -14.43
CA ILE A 119 -7.56 -4.55 -14.80
C ILE A 119 -7.07 -3.53 -15.83
N VAL A 120 -7.97 -2.93 -16.62
CA VAL A 120 -7.63 -1.96 -17.68
C VAL A 120 -7.09 -0.66 -17.06
N ASP A 121 -7.75 -0.10 -16.03
CA ASP A 121 -7.29 1.12 -15.33
C ASP A 121 -5.92 0.94 -14.65
N TYR A 122 -5.55 -0.30 -14.27
CA TYR A 122 -4.23 -0.59 -13.71
C TYR A 122 -3.15 -0.81 -14.78
N LEU A 123 -3.49 -1.45 -15.90
CA LEU A 123 -2.56 -1.68 -17.00
C LEU A 123 -2.23 -0.39 -17.76
N GLU A 124 -3.15 0.56 -17.83
CA GLU A 124 -2.97 1.82 -18.59
C GLU A 124 -2.21 2.92 -17.82
N LYS A 125 -1.97 2.76 -16.51
CA LYS A 125 -1.29 3.81 -15.72
C LYS A 125 0.20 3.90 -16.05
N PRO A 126 0.69 5.06 -16.52
CA PRO A 126 2.12 5.30 -16.62
C PRO A 126 2.73 5.30 -15.21
N THR A 127 3.74 4.46 -15.00
CA THR A 127 4.52 4.49 -13.77
C THR A 127 5.29 5.81 -13.72
N ARG A 128 4.84 6.78 -12.90
CA ARG A 128 5.58 8.03 -12.70
C ARG A 128 6.89 7.71 -11.99
N VAL A 129 7.99 7.90 -12.70
CA VAL A 129 9.35 7.85 -12.17
C VAL A 129 9.72 9.26 -11.75
N SER A 130 9.87 9.51 -10.45
CA SER A 130 10.61 10.67 -9.97
C SER A 130 12.10 10.41 -10.21
N GLY A 131 12.62 10.74 -11.38
CA GLY A 131 14.03 10.62 -11.70
C GLY A 131 14.28 10.50 -13.20
N LYS A 132 15.21 11.29 -13.72
CA LYS A 132 15.65 11.23 -15.12
C LYS A 132 16.24 9.85 -15.41
N ASP A 133 15.74 9.21 -16.46
CA ASP A 133 16.23 7.98 -17.09
C ASP A 133 16.16 6.65 -16.30
N LYS A 134 15.11 5.87 -16.62
CA LYS A 134 15.17 4.52 -17.23
C LYS A 134 13.76 3.91 -17.25
N GLU A 135 13.31 3.48 -18.44
CA GLU A 135 12.12 2.65 -18.62
C GLU A 135 12.08 1.52 -17.58
N ARG A 136 11.01 1.43 -16.78
CA ARG A 136 10.72 0.23 -16.01
C ARG A 136 10.15 -0.82 -16.94
N LYS A 137 10.85 -1.97 -17.05
CA LYS A 137 10.39 -3.15 -17.78
C LYS A 137 9.05 -3.68 -17.22
N PRO A 138 8.20 -4.31 -18.07
CA PRO A 138 6.81 -4.76 -17.79
C PRO A 138 6.62 -5.80 -16.67
N GLY A 139 7.62 -6.06 -15.82
CA GLY A 139 7.55 -7.08 -14.76
C GLY A 139 6.45 -6.85 -13.72
N PHE A 140 6.09 -5.59 -13.45
CA PHE A 140 5.01 -5.22 -12.52
C PHE A 140 3.63 -5.65 -13.04
N GLN A 141 3.34 -5.38 -14.31
CA GLN A 141 2.09 -5.82 -14.96
C GLN A 141 2.03 -7.35 -15.05
N ILE A 142 3.15 -8.01 -15.38
CA ILE A 142 3.20 -9.47 -15.53
C ILE A 142 3.01 -10.20 -14.20
N ALA A 143 3.65 -9.76 -13.11
CA ALA A 143 3.50 -10.40 -11.80
C ALA A 143 2.07 -10.30 -11.27
N MET A 144 1.43 -9.15 -11.46
CA MET A 144 0.04 -8.92 -11.07
C MET A 144 -0.95 -9.68 -11.95
N LEU A 145 -0.75 -9.72 -13.28
CA LEU A 145 -1.57 -10.54 -14.19
C LEU A 145 -1.51 -12.03 -13.81
N LYS A 146 -0.32 -12.54 -13.43
CA LYS A 146 -0.19 -13.90 -12.91
C LYS A 146 -0.98 -14.11 -11.61
N LYS A 147 -0.93 -13.15 -10.69
CA LYS A 147 -1.67 -13.21 -9.41
C LYS A 147 -3.19 -13.19 -9.62
N LEU A 148 -3.68 -12.30 -10.49
CA LEU A 148 -5.10 -12.21 -10.86
C LEU A 148 -5.59 -13.50 -11.55
N ASN A 149 -4.83 -14.05 -12.50
CA ASN A 149 -5.18 -15.32 -13.13
C ASN A 149 -5.25 -16.46 -12.10
N SER A 150 -4.31 -16.53 -11.15
CA SER A 150 -4.34 -17.53 -10.08
C SER A 150 -5.58 -17.42 -9.19
N VAL A 151 -6.04 -16.20 -8.87
CA VAL A 151 -7.27 -15.98 -8.08
C VAL A 151 -8.52 -16.39 -8.87
N MET A 152 -8.57 -16.07 -10.16
CA MET A 152 -9.70 -16.47 -11.02
C MET A 152 -9.76 -17.99 -11.25
N GLU A 153 -8.61 -18.67 -11.34
CA GLU A 153 -8.54 -20.13 -11.48
C GLU A 153 -8.96 -20.84 -10.18
N CYS A 154 -8.66 -20.27 -9.01
CA CYS A 154 -9.01 -20.85 -7.71
C CYS A 154 -10.51 -20.75 -7.35
N SER A 155 -11.31 -20.05 -8.18
CA SER A 155 -12.76 -19.85 -7.99
C SER A 155 -13.65 -20.75 -8.88
N LYS A 156 -13.06 -21.73 -9.57
CA LYS A 156 -13.75 -22.75 -10.40
C LYS A 156 -13.68 -24.12 -9.75
#